data_AF-A0A942P8G8-F1
#
_entry.id   AF-A0A942P8G8-F1
#
_cell.length_a   1.000
_cell.length_b   1.000
_cell.length_c   1.000
_cell.angle_alpha   90.00
_cell.angle_beta   90.00
_cell.angle_gamma   90.00
#
_symmetry.space_group_name_H-M   'P 1'
#
loop_
_entity.id
_entity.type
_entity.pdbx_description
1 polymer ?
#
loop_
_entity_poly.entity_id
_entity_poly.type
_entity_poly.pdbx_seq_one_letter_code
_entity_poly.pdbx_strand_id
1 'polypeptide(L)'
;MTKPASFRPDDPRVTVADADEPLLTRAELRELEASEAANLPAVIEPAQKKSRFWGKLFWSAAGGLVSLALGLAVANLVQSLFSYAPWLGWFALALTALASLALFVIAMRELFAIFRLGKIERIQKRAVEVLASDDRDEGRAVVSELVSLARTMPRLAKGRAALEGYSREIIDGADLVKLAERELLAPLDAEARKLVSSAAKRVSLVTAISPRAAVDMLFVLFNTLFLIRKLATLYGGRPGVLGMFRLMRHVISHLA
;
A
#
# COMPACT_ATOMS: atom_id res chain seq x y z
N MET A 1 34.79 12.74 32.37
CA MET A 1 36.04 12.79 31.61
C MET A 1 36.15 11.53 30.77
N THR A 2 35.79 11.63 29.49
CA THR A 2 35.80 10.52 28.52
C THR A 2 37.24 10.30 28.02
N LYS A 3 37.76 9.07 28.11
CA LYS A 3 39.10 8.73 27.59
C LYS A 3 39.14 8.94 26.06
N PRO A 4 40.20 9.54 25.49
CA PRO A 4 40.36 9.60 24.04
C PRO A 4 40.62 8.19 23.48
N ALA A 5 39.88 7.82 22.44
CA ALA A 5 40.08 6.56 21.72
C ALA A 5 41.35 6.65 20.87
N SER A 6 42.31 5.76 21.11
CA SER A 6 43.51 5.63 20.28
C SER A 6 43.17 4.83 19.02
N PHE A 7 43.33 5.43 17.85
CA PHE A 7 43.16 4.73 16.57
C PHE A 7 44.43 3.95 16.22
N ARG A 8 44.26 2.75 15.66
CA ARG A 8 45.35 1.95 15.09
C ARG A 8 45.50 2.31 13.61
N PRO A 9 46.74 2.45 13.09
CA PRO A 9 46.98 2.81 11.69
C PRO A 9 46.34 1.89 10.65
N ASP A 10 46.01 0.64 11.01
CA ASP A 10 45.48 -0.38 10.10
C ASP A 10 43.98 -0.69 10.30
N ASP A 11 43.17 0.23 10.86
CA ASP A 11 41.73 0.01 11.02
C ASP A 11 41.01 0.12 9.66
N PRO A 12 40.30 -0.92 9.17
CA PRO A 12 39.60 -0.90 7.88
C PRO A 12 38.44 0.11 7.83
N ARG A 13 38.09 0.74 8.95
CA ARG A 13 37.14 1.87 9.03
C ARG A 13 37.80 3.24 8.82
N VAL A 14 39.12 3.31 8.68
CA VAL A 14 39.89 4.53 8.46
C VAL A 14 40.40 4.54 7.02
N THR A 15 39.70 5.23 6.14
CA THR A 15 40.16 5.51 4.78
C THR A 15 40.92 6.84 4.78
N VAL A 16 42.19 6.82 4.37
CA VAL A 16 42.97 8.04 4.11
C VAL A 16 42.50 8.59 2.77
N ALA A 17 41.95 9.80 2.75
CA ALA A 17 41.60 10.48 1.50
C ALA A 17 42.89 10.79 0.72
N ASP A 18 42.90 10.49 -0.57
CA ASP A 18 44.01 10.83 -1.47
C ASP A 18 44.13 12.35 -1.61
N ALA A 19 45.36 12.85 -1.76
CA ALA A 19 45.70 14.28 -1.66
C ALA A 19 45.06 15.19 -2.74
N ASP A 20 44.37 14.61 -3.73
CA ASP A 20 43.76 15.32 -4.86
C ASP A 20 42.22 15.44 -4.76
N GLU A 21 41.58 14.91 -3.73
CA GLU A 21 40.16 15.22 -3.47
C GLU A 21 40.05 16.55 -2.69
N PRO A 22 39.25 17.52 -3.17
CA PRO A 22 39.01 18.75 -2.42
C PRO A 22 38.32 18.38 -1.10
N LEU A 23 39.09 18.41 0.00
CA LEU A 23 38.59 18.20 1.34
C LEU A 23 37.61 19.33 1.66
N LEU A 24 36.32 19.01 1.57
CA LEU A 24 35.26 19.91 2.00
C LEU A 24 35.56 20.37 3.42
N THR A 25 35.66 21.68 3.61
CA THR A 25 35.89 22.24 4.93
C THR A 25 34.75 21.86 5.86
N ARG A 26 35.03 21.80 7.17
CA ARG A 26 34.02 21.49 8.19
C ARG A 26 32.81 22.46 8.16
N ALA A 27 32.98 23.64 7.56
CA ALA A 27 31.92 24.59 7.30
C ALA A 27 31.03 24.15 6.12
N GLU A 28 31.62 23.73 5.01
CA GLU A 28 30.90 23.23 3.82
C GLU A 28 30.17 21.91 4.10
N LEU A 29 30.77 21.01 4.88
CA LEU A 29 30.09 19.78 5.35
C LEU A 29 28.87 20.12 6.21
N ARG A 30 28.97 21.12 7.09
CA ARG A 30 27.83 21.58 7.90
C ARG A 30 26.75 22.25 7.07
N GLU A 31 27.12 22.95 6.00
CA GLU A 31 26.17 23.62 5.10
C GLU A 31 25.41 22.60 4.25
N LEU A 32 26.11 21.55 3.78
CA LEU A 32 25.50 20.40 3.11
C LEU A 32 24.60 19.60 4.07
N GLU A 33 25.07 19.29 5.28
CA GLU A 33 24.27 18.63 6.31
C GLU A 33 23.04 19.46 6.71
N ALA A 34 23.16 20.78 6.80
CA ALA A 34 22.05 21.69 7.11
C ALA A 34 21.04 21.77 5.96
N SER A 35 21.51 21.79 4.71
CA SER A 35 20.66 21.79 3.51
C SER A 35 19.97 20.43 3.29
N GLU A 36 20.63 19.33 3.64
CA GLU A 36 20.06 17.98 3.61
C GLU A 36 19.07 17.76 4.75
N ALA A 37 19.36 18.26 5.97
CA ALA A 37 18.43 18.24 7.10
C ALA A 37 17.19 19.13 6.86
N ALA A 38 17.31 20.21 6.09
CA ALA A 38 16.17 21.03 5.67
C ALA A 38 15.26 20.34 4.63
N ASN A 39 15.78 19.33 3.93
CA ASN A 39 15.04 18.53 2.93
C ASN A 39 14.56 17.18 3.47
N LEU A 40 14.87 16.83 4.72
CA LEU A 40 14.23 15.69 5.38
C LEU A 40 12.76 16.04 5.63
N PRO A 41 11.79 15.19 5.24
CA PRO A 41 10.40 15.43 5.59
C PRO A 41 10.30 15.51 7.11
N ALA A 42 9.85 16.67 7.61
CA ALA A 42 9.63 16.88 9.03
C ALA A 42 8.83 15.70 9.59
N VAL A 43 9.28 15.12 10.71
CA VAL A 43 8.51 14.10 11.44
C VAL A 43 7.26 14.80 11.96
N ILE A 44 6.16 14.67 11.22
CA ILE A 44 4.86 15.21 11.59
C ILE A 44 4.39 14.43 12.83
N GLU A 45 4.44 15.06 14.00
CA GLU A 45 3.77 14.52 15.18
C GLU A 45 2.27 14.33 14.86
N PRO A 46 1.67 13.18 15.20
CA PRO A 46 0.28 12.90 14.84
C PRO A 46 -0.63 13.91 15.55
N ALA A 47 -1.21 14.85 14.78
CA ALA A 47 -2.21 15.79 15.26
C ALA A 47 -3.30 15.05 16.04
N GLN A 48 -3.55 15.49 17.27
CA GLN A 48 -4.55 14.89 18.16
C GLN A 48 -5.91 14.81 17.45
N LYS A 49 -6.40 13.58 17.28
CA LYS A 49 -7.62 13.27 16.51
C LYS A 49 -8.85 13.89 17.18
N LYS A 50 -9.25 15.08 16.73
CA LYS A 50 -10.55 15.67 17.06
C LYS A 50 -11.66 14.69 16.65
N SER A 51 -12.60 14.44 17.56
CA SER A 51 -13.61 13.38 17.46
C SER A 51 -14.39 13.44 16.14
N ARG A 52 -14.08 12.52 15.22
CA ARG A 52 -14.78 12.38 13.93
C ARG A 52 -16.15 11.71 14.05
N PHE A 53 -16.74 11.73 15.26
CA PHE A 53 -18.02 11.08 15.56
C PHE A 53 -19.18 11.72 14.79
N TRP A 54 -19.33 13.05 14.88
CA TRP A 54 -20.40 13.77 14.19
C TRP A 54 -20.33 13.65 12.67
N GLY A 55 -19.11 13.69 12.10
CA GLY A 55 -18.91 13.44 10.67
C GLY A 55 -19.32 12.02 10.26
N LYS A 56 -18.94 10.99 11.04
CA LYS A 56 -19.39 9.61 10.78
C LYS A 56 -20.91 9.48 10.89
N LEU A 57 -21.51 10.09 11.91
CA LEU A 57 -22.95 10.05 12.14
C LEU A 57 -23.71 10.69 10.97
N PHE A 58 -23.31 11.90 10.56
CA PHE A 58 -23.90 12.58 9.41
C PHE A 58 -23.82 11.73 8.13
N TRP A 59 -22.63 11.21 7.78
CA TRP A 59 -22.47 10.39 6.57
C TRP A 59 -23.22 9.06 6.66
N SER A 60 -23.34 8.46 7.86
CA SER A 60 -24.16 7.25 8.05
C SER A 60 -25.66 7.53 7.90
N ALA A 61 -26.15 8.65 8.43
CA ALA A 61 -27.54 9.05 8.30
C ALA A 61 -27.88 9.43 6.86
N ALA A 62 -27.02 10.22 6.20
CA ALA A 62 -27.17 10.58 4.79
C ALA A 62 -27.15 9.34 3.88
N GLY A 63 -26.21 8.42 4.10
CA GLY A 63 -26.16 7.14 3.37
C GLY A 63 -27.41 6.28 3.59
N GLY A 64 -27.92 6.24 4.83
CA GLY A 64 -29.17 5.57 5.17
C GLY A 64 -30.38 6.16 4.45
N LEU A 65 -30.51 7.49 4.44
CA LEU A 65 -31.59 8.19 3.72
C LEU A 65 -31.54 7.93 2.21
N VAL A 66 -30.36 8.01 1.60
CA VAL A 66 -30.19 7.70 0.17
C VAL A 66 -30.56 6.24 -0.14
N SER A 67 -30.16 5.31 0.73
CA SER A 67 -30.49 3.89 0.58
C SER A 67 -31.99 3.63 0.67
N LEU A 68 -32.68 4.29 1.62
CA LEU A 68 -34.14 4.22 1.76
C LEU A 68 -34.85 4.83 0.55
N ALA A 69 -34.43 6.01 0.10
CA ALA A 69 -35.01 6.68 -1.06
C ALA A 69 -34.87 5.82 -2.33
N LEU A 70 -33.69 5.23 -2.54
CA LEU A 70 -33.46 4.32 -3.67
C LEU A 70 -34.31 3.05 -3.56
N GLY A 71 -34.40 2.46 -2.36
CA GLY A 71 -35.24 1.29 -2.11
C GLY A 71 -36.71 1.56 -2.42
N LEU A 72 -37.24 2.70 -1.95
CA LEU A 72 -38.60 3.15 -2.26
C LEU A 72 -38.79 3.41 -3.76
N ALA A 73 -37.84 4.06 -4.43
CA ALA A 73 -37.91 4.33 -5.86
C ALA A 73 -38.00 3.04 -6.68
N VAL A 74 -37.19 2.03 -6.34
CA VAL A 74 -37.23 0.71 -6.98
C VAL A 74 -38.54 -0.01 -6.70
N ALA A 75 -39.01 -0.02 -5.45
CA ALA A 75 -40.29 -0.65 -5.09
C ALA A 75 -41.46 0.00 -5.85
N ASN A 76 -41.50 1.33 -5.89
CA ASN A 76 -42.51 2.09 -6.61
C ASN A 76 -42.45 1.82 -8.12
N LEU A 77 -41.25 1.71 -8.71
CA LEU A 77 -41.07 1.37 -10.12
C LEU A 77 -41.65 -0.01 -10.42
N VAL A 78 -41.30 -1.03 -9.63
CA VAL A 78 -41.81 -2.40 -9.81
C VAL A 78 -43.33 -2.43 -9.70
N GLN A 79 -43.89 -1.77 -8.68
CA GLN A 79 -45.34 -1.68 -8.48
C GLN A 79 -46.04 -0.96 -9.64
N SER A 80 -45.44 0.13 -10.15
CA SER A 80 -45.96 0.87 -11.30
C SER A 80 -45.99 0.01 -12.56
N LEU A 81 -44.95 -0.80 -12.80
CA LEU A 81 -44.89 -1.70 -13.95
C LEU A 81 -45.94 -2.82 -13.86
N PHE A 82 -46.21 -3.35 -12.66
CA PHE A 82 -47.31 -4.30 -12.45
C PHE A 82 -48.68 -3.71 -12.79
N SER A 83 -48.90 -2.42 -12.47
CA SER A 83 -50.15 -1.73 -12.79
C SER A 83 -50.37 -1.50 -14.28
N TYR A 84 -49.29 -1.41 -15.06
CA TYR A 84 -49.34 -1.23 -16.51
C TYR A 84 -49.52 -2.56 -17.26
N ALA A 85 -48.68 -3.56 -16.94
CA ALA A 85 -48.80 -4.91 -17.50
C ALA A 85 -48.15 -5.96 -16.58
N PRO A 86 -48.83 -7.08 -16.26
CA PRO A 86 -48.30 -8.07 -15.30
C PRO A 86 -46.93 -8.65 -15.66
N TRP A 87 -46.67 -8.91 -16.94
CA TRP A 87 -45.39 -9.48 -17.41
C TRP A 87 -44.22 -8.51 -17.21
N LEU A 88 -44.46 -7.21 -17.32
CA LEU A 88 -43.46 -6.16 -17.15
C LEU A 88 -43.04 -6.03 -15.68
N GLY A 89 -43.99 -6.19 -14.75
CA GLY A 89 -43.73 -6.27 -13.32
C GLY A 89 -42.85 -7.46 -12.93
N TRP A 90 -43.14 -8.65 -13.46
CA TRP A 90 -42.29 -9.83 -13.26
C TRP A 90 -40.87 -9.64 -13.81
N PHE A 91 -40.75 -9.02 -14.99
CA PHE A 91 -39.45 -8.71 -15.57
C PHE A 91 -38.65 -7.71 -14.70
N ALA A 92 -39.29 -6.64 -14.23
CA ALA A 92 -38.66 -5.67 -13.34
C ALA A 92 -38.26 -6.27 -11.98
N LEU A 93 -39.10 -7.15 -11.42
CA LEU A 93 -38.80 -7.88 -10.20
C LEU A 93 -37.57 -8.79 -10.39
N ALA A 94 -37.51 -9.54 -11.50
CA ALA A 94 -36.38 -10.40 -11.82
C ALA A 94 -35.07 -9.60 -11.97
N LEU A 95 -35.11 -8.48 -12.70
CA LEU A 95 -33.96 -7.59 -12.83
C LEU A 95 -33.53 -6.98 -11.49
N THR A 96 -34.48 -6.56 -10.66
CA THR A 96 -34.20 -6.03 -9.31
C THR A 96 -33.53 -7.08 -8.44
N ALA A 97 -34.07 -8.31 -8.41
CA ALA A 97 -33.49 -9.42 -7.65
C ALA A 97 -32.07 -9.75 -8.12
N LEU A 98 -31.84 -9.79 -9.43
CA LEU A 98 -30.51 -10.03 -10.00
C LEU A 98 -29.52 -8.91 -9.65
N ALA A 99 -29.95 -7.64 -9.76
CA ALA A 99 -29.13 -6.50 -9.40
C ALA A 99 -28.78 -6.49 -7.90
N SER A 100 -29.74 -6.79 -7.03
CA SER A 100 -29.51 -6.92 -5.58
C SER A 100 -28.54 -8.04 -5.24
N LEU A 101 -28.68 -9.20 -5.90
CA LEU A 101 -27.75 -10.32 -5.72
C LEU A 101 -26.34 -9.96 -6.18
N ALA A 102 -26.20 -9.32 -7.35
CA ALA A 102 -24.90 -8.86 -7.85
C ALA A 102 -24.26 -7.84 -6.90
N LEU A 103 -25.02 -6.87 -6.40
CA LEU A 103 -24.55 -5.90 -5.42
C LEU A 103 -24.09 -6.59 -4.12
N PHE A 104 -24.85 -7.57 -3.63
CA PHE A 104 -24.49 -8.34 -2.44
C PHE A 104 -23.17 -9.11 -2.63
N VAL A 105 -22.99 -9.79 -3.76
CA VAL A 105 -21.74 -10.51 -4.09
C VAL A 105 -20.56 -9.55 -4.16
N ILE A 106 -20.73 -8.38 -4.79
CA ILE A 106 -19.68 -7.34 -4.87
C ILE A 106 -19.32 -6.83 -3.47
N ALA A 107 -20.32 -6.50 -2.65
CA ALA A 107 -20.12 -6.00 -1.29
C ALA A 107 -19.40 -7.02 -0.40
N MET A 108 -19.83 -8.29 -0.46
CA MET A 108 -19.20 -9.39 0.28
C MET A 108 -17.74 -9.56 -0.12
N ARG A 109 -17.46 -9.55 -1.44
CA ARG A 109 -16.08 -9.66 -1.96
C ARG A 109 -15.18 -8.54 -1.44
N GLU A 110 -15.71 -7.33 -1.34
CA GLU A 110 -14.96 -6.17 -0.84
C GLU A 110 -14.73 -6.25 0.67
N LEU A 111 -15.70 -6.75 1.43
CA LEU A 111 -15.55 -6.98 2.87
C LEU A 111 -14.42 -7.99 3.15
N PHE A 112 -14.38 -9.09 2.42
CA PHE A 112 -13.28 -10.06 2.49
C PHE A 112 -11.93 -9.44 2.10
N ALA A 113 -11.90 -8.53 1.12
CA ALA A 113 -10.68 -7.82 0.76
C ALA A 113 -10.16 -6.94 1.92
N ILE A 114 -11.06 -6.28 2.65
CA ILE A 114 -10.70 -5.45 3.83
C ILE A 114 -10.19 -6.33 4.98
N PHE A 115 -10.82 -7.47 5.26
CA PHE A 115 -10.33 -8.39 6.29
C PHE A 115 -8.93 -8.93 5.96
N ARG A 116 -8.66 -9.20 4.67
CA ARG A 116 -7.33 -9.62 4.21
C ARG A 116 -6.25 -8.56 4.48
N LEU A 117 -6.57 -7.27 4.34
CA LEU A 117 -5.65 -6.19 4.69
C LEU A 117 -5.24 -6.24 6.17
N GLY A 118 -6.20 -6.46 7.08
CA GLY A 118 -5.93 -6.58 8.51
C GLY A 118 -5.00 -7.75 8.84
N LYS A 119 -5.11 -8.87 8.11
CA LYS A 119 -4.18 -9.99 8.25
C LYS A 119 -2.75 -9.60 7.86
N ILE A 120 -2.57 -8.88 6.76
CA ILE A 120 -1.25 -8.43 6.28
C ILE A 120 -0.61 -7.48 7.28
N GLU A 121 -1.38 -6.51 7.81
CA GLU A 121 -0.87 -5.56 8.83
C GLU A 121 -0.41 -6.29 10.09
N ARG A 122 -1.13 -7.34 10.51
CA ARG A 122 -0.73 -8.17 11.65
C ARG A 122 0.56 -8.94 11.38
N ILE A 123 0.73 -9.53 10.20
CA ILE A 123 1.96 -10.22 9.80
C ILE A 123 3.13 -9.22 9.79
N GLN A 124 2.93 -8.01 9.25
CA GLN A 124 3.96 -6.97 9.24
C GLN A 124 4.41 -6.58 10.65
N LYS A 125 3.47 -6.36 11.58
CA LYS A 125 3.79 -6.01 12.97
C LYS A 125 4.58 -7.14 13.66
N ARG A 126 4.15 -8.39 13.49
CA ARG A 126 4.85 -9.56 14.05
C ARG A 126 6.24 -9.74 13.45
N ALA A 127 6.40 -9.52 12.14
CA ALA A 127 7.71 -9.57 11.49
C ALA A 127 8.68 -8.53 12.06
N VAL A 128 8.21 -7.30 12.30
CA VAL A 128 9.02 -6.23 12.92
C VAL A 128 9.38 -6.59 14.36
N GLU A 129 8.46 -7.20 15.10
CA GLU A 129 8.71 -7.67 16.47
C GLU A 129 9.75 -8.80 16.52
N VAL A 130 9.67 -9.77 15.59
CA VAL A 130 10.68 -10.84 15.46
C VAL A 130 12.05 -10.28 15.11
N LEU A 131 12.14 -9.28 14.23
CA LEU A 131 13.42 -8.65 13.90
C LEU A 131 14.08 -7.98 15.12
N ALA A 132 13.30 -7.57 16.12
CA ALA A 132 13.80 -6.95 17.35
C ALA A 132 14.06 -7.97 18.48
N SER A 133 13.22 -9.00 18.60
CA SER A 133 13.27 -10.01 19.68
C SER A 133 14.09 -11.25 19.34
N ASP A 134 14.32 -11.51 18.06
CA ASP A 134 14.94 -12.71 17.50
C ASP A 134 14.25 -14.03 17.91
N ASP A 135 12.94 -13.96 18.19
CA ASP A 135 12.15 -15.15 18.54
C ASP A 135 12.01 -16.09 17.33
N ARG A 136 12.57 -17.29 17.49
CA ARG A 136 12.61 -18.34 16.46
C ARG A 136 11.24 -18.90 16.11
N ASP A 137 10.42 -19.20 17.11
CA ASP A 137 9.13 -19.87 16.88
C ASP A 137 8.16 -18.89 16.21
N GLU A 138 8.20 -17.63 16.64
CA GLU A 138 7.43 -16.56 16.02
C GLU A 138 7.95 -16.24 14.60
N GLY A 139 9.26 -16.23 14.38
CA GLY A 139 9.86 -16.08 13.05
C GLY A 139 9.40 -17.16 12.06
N ARG A 140 9.39 -18.43 12.50
CA ARG A 140 8.84 -19.54 11.69
C ARG A 140 7.37 -19.37 11.38
N ALA A 141 6.57 -18.94 12.37
CA ALA A 141 5.14 -18.71 12.17
C ALA A 141 4.89 -17.62 11.12
N VAL A 142 5.58 -16.48 11.24
CA VAL A 142 5.51 -15.36 10.28
C VAL A 142 5.91 -15.80 8.87
N VAL A 143 7.04 -16.50 8.72
CA VAL A 143 7.52 -16.99 7.42
C VAL A 143 6.53 -17.99 6.81
N SER A 144 5.95 -18.89 7.60
CA SER A 144 4.94 -19.84 7.10
C SER A 144 3.68 -19.12 6.57
N GLU A 145 3.25 -18.05 7.24
CA GLU A 145 2.13 -17.22 6.79
C GLU A 145 2.48 -16.47 5.50
N LEU A 146 3.70 -15.94 5.37
CA LEU A 146 4.18 -15.31 4.13
C LEU A 146 4.22 -16.29 2.96
N VAL A 147 4.72 -17.52 3.17
CA VAL A 147 4.71 -18.58 2.16
C VAL A 147 3.28 -18.93 1.75
N SER A 148 2.35 -19.03 2.72
CA SER A 148 0.93 -19.29 2.43
C SER A 148 0.31 -18.21 1.54
N LEU A 149 0.68 -16.95 1.75
CA LEU A 149 0.22 -15.83 0.93
C LEU A 149 0.85 -15.88 -0.47
N ALA A 150 2.15 -16.16 -0.54
CA ALA A 150 2.91 -16.28 -1.77
C ALA A 150 2.47 -17.46 -2.65
N ARG A 151 1.87 -18.52 -2.09
CA ARG A 151 1.31 -19.65 -2.86
C ARG A 151 0.25 -19.22 -3.87
N THR A 152 -0.47 -18.13 -3.60
CA THR A 152 -1.47 -17.59 -4.53
C THR A 152 -0.84 -16.87 -5.74
N MET A 153 0.48 -16.68 -5.75
CA MET A 153 1.22 -15.94 -6.77
C MET A 153 2.19 -16.87 -7.52
N PRO A 154 1.84 -17.33 -8.74
CA PRO A 154 2.71 -18.21 -9.52
C PRO A 154 4.12 -17.64 -9.75
N ARG A 155 4.23 -16.32 -9.86
CA ARG A 155 5.49 -15.59 -10.06
C ARG A 155 6.49 -15.76 -8.91
N LEU A 156 6.01 -16.05 -7.69
CA LEU A 156 6.86 -16.25 -6.51
C LEU A 156 7.28 -17.71 -6.33
N ALA A 157 6.95 -18.61 -7.26
CA ALA A 157 7.29 -20.04 -7.14
C ALA A 157 8.80 -20.27 -6.93
N LYS A 158 9.66 -19.53 -7.64
CA LYS A 158 11.12 -19.64 -7.50
C LYS A 158 11.60 -19.18 -6.12
N GLY A 159 11.15 -18.02 -5.65
CA GLY A 159 11.49 -17.50 -4.32
C GLY A 159 10.98 -18.40 -3.19
N ARG A 160 9.80 -18.99 -3.34
CA ARG A 160 9.27 -19.99 -2.38
C ARG A 160 10.14 -21.25 -2.34
N ALA A 161 10.55 -21.77 -3.50
CA ALA A 161 11.40 -22.96 -3.57
C ALA A 161 12.78 -22.71 -2.92
N ALA A 162 13.38 -21.52 -3.15
CA ALA A 162 14.61 -21.12 -2.49
C ALA A 162 14.45 -21.04 -0.97
N LEU A 163 13.37 -20.41 -0.50
CA LEU A 163 13.07 -20.27 0.92
C LEU A 163 12.84 -21.63 1.60
N GLU A 164 12.12 -22.55 0.97
CA GLU A 164 11.91 -23.91 1.49
C GLU A 164 13.23 -24.70 1.61
N GLY A 165 14.17 -24.47 0.68
CA GLY A 165 15.51 -25.07 0.72
C GLY A 165 16.36 -24.59 1.90
N TYR A 166 16.45 -23.28 2.12
CA TYR A 166 17.33 -22.69 3.15
C TYR A 166 16.67 -22.56 4.53
N SER A 167 15.34 -22.60 4.63
CA SER A 167 14.60 -22.42 5.91
C SER A 167 14.93 -23.46 6.99
N ARG A 168 15.47 -24.62 6.61
CA ARG A 168 15.85 -25.68 7.55
C ARG A 168 17.23 -25.47 8.17
N GLU A 169 18.07 -24.65 7.54
CA GLU A 169 19.46 -24.40 7.93
C GLU A 169 19.58 -23.20 8.87
N ILE A 170 18.61 -22.28 8.86
CA ILE A 170 18.63 -21.07 9.68
C ILE A 170 18.03 -21.36 11.07
N ILE A 171 18.77 -20.95 12.10
CA ILE A 171 18.40 -21.15 13.50
C ILE A 171 17.65 -19.92 14.04
N ASP A 172 18.06 -18.71 13.64
CA ASP A 172 17.59 -17.46 14.24
C ASP A 172 16.33 -16.91 13.56
N GLY A 173 15.43 -16.33 14.36
CA GLY A 173 14.13 -15.84 13.91
C GLY A 173 14.24 -14.63 12.98
N ALA A 174 15.12 -13.69 13.31
CA ALA A 174 15.34 -12.48 12.52
C ALA A 174 15.94 -12.81 11.14
N ASP A 175 16.87 -13.76 11.08
CA ASP A 175 17.51 -14.14 9.82
C ASP A 175 16.57 -14.97 8.91
N LEU A 176 15.66 -15.74 9.49
CA LEU A 176 14.55 -16.36 8.74
C LEU A 176 13.66 -15.30 8.07
N VAL A 177 13.32 -14.22 8.78
CA VAL A 177 12.50 -13.12 8.25
C VAL A 177 13.25 -12.36 7.15
N LYS A 178 14.53 -12.02 7.35
CA LYS A 178 15.36 -11.37 6.33
C LYS A 178 15.53 -12.23 5.07
N LEU A 179 15.71 -13.54 5.22
CA LEU A 179 15.77 -14.44 4.09
C LEU A 179 14.44 -14.44 3.32
N ALA A 180 13.32 -14.51 4.03
CA ALA A 180 11.99 -14.48 3.39
C ALA A 180 11.75 -13.15 2.65
N GLU A 181 12.15 -12.01 3.22
CA GLU A 181 12.12 -10.70 2.55
C GLU A 181 12.95 -10.72 1.27
N ARG A 182 14.20 -11.19 1.33
CA ARG A 182 15.09 -11.21 0.16
C ARG A 182 14.56 -12.11 -0.96
N GLU A 183 14.09 -13.31 -0.64
CA GLU A 183 13.68 -14.28 -1.66
C GLU A 183 12.27 -14.01 -2.21
N LEU A 184 11.37 -13.42 -1.41
CA LEU A 184 9.97 -13.17 -1.82
C LEU A 184 9.72 -11.72 -2.28
N LEU A 185 10.29 -10.72 -1.61
CA LEU A 185 9.98 -9.30 -1.87
C LEU A 185 10.91 -8.66 -2.90
N ALA A 186 12.21 -8.96 -2.88
CA ALA A 186 13.16 -8.39 -3.84
C ALA A 186 12.74 -8.51 -5.33
N PRO A 187 12.22 -9.66 -5.83
CA PRO A 187 11.76 -9.73 -7.21
C PRO A 187 10.52 -8.85 -7.50
N LEU A 188 9.64 -8.68 -6.52
CA LEU A 188 8.47 -7.79 -6.64
C LEU A 188 8.91 -6.33 -6.66
N ASP A 189 9.84 -5.94 -5.80
CA ASP A 189 10.36 -4.58 -5.71
C ASP A 189 11.07 -4.16 -7.00
N ALA A 190 11.80 -5.09 -7.63
CA ALA A 190 12.42 -4.86 -8.93
C ALA A 190 11.38 -4.59 -10.03
N GLU A 191 10.26 -5.32 -10.06
CA GLU A 191 9.16 -5.10 -11.01
C GLU A 191 8.41 -3.79 -10.69
N ALA A 192 8.20 -3.49 -9.41
CA ALA A 192 7.59 -2.24 -8.95
C ALA A 192 8.41 -1.02 -9.40
N ARG A 193 9.74 -1.05 -9.23
CA ARG A 193 10.64 0.02 -9.70
C ARG A 193 10.53 0.25 -11.20
N LYS A 194 10.39 -0.82 -12.02
CA LYS A 194 10.19 -0.70 -13.48
C LYS A 194 8.85 -0.03 -13.81
N LEU A 195 7.78 -0.37 -13.09
CA LEU A 195 6.46 0.25 -13.25
C LEU A 195 6.50 1.74 -12.91
N VAL A 196 7.11 2.10 -11.78
CA VAL A 196 7.26 3.50 -11.34
C VAL A 196 8.10 4.29 -12.32
N SER A 197 9.25 3.78 -12.75
CA SER A 197 10.10 4.43 -13.75
C SER A 197 9.35 4.68 -15.07
N SER A 198 8.62 3.67 -15.56
CA SER A 198 7.84 3.80 -16.79
C SER A 198 6.71 4.82 -16.66
N ALA A 199 6.04 4.87 -15.51
CA ALA A 199 5.00 5.85 -15.21
C ALA A 199 5.58 7.27 -15.12
N ALA A 200 6.71 7.45 -14.44
CA ALA A 200 7.40 8.72 -14.32
C ALA A 200 7.82 9.28 -15.69
N LYS A 201 8.37 8.43 -16.58
CA LYS A 201 8.70 8.84 -17.96
C LYS A 201 7.50 9.36 -18.75
N ARG A 202 6.34 8.69 -18.64
CA ARG A 202 5.10 9.12 -19.30
C ARG A 202 4.59 10.44 -18.76
N VAL A 203 4.59 10.60 -17.43
CA VAL A 203 4.17 11.84 -16.78
C VAL A 203 5.10 12.99 -17.21
N SER A 204 6.42 12.80 -17.11
CA SER A 204 7.41 13.81 -17.53
C SER A 204 7.24 14.26 -18.97
N LEU A 205 6.97 13.32 -19.90
CA LEU A 205 6.71 13.65 -21.29
C LEU A 205 5.44 14.49 -21.47
N VAL A 206 4.35 14.13 -20.78
CA VAL A 206 3.09 14.87 -20.87
C VAL A 206 3.22 16.26 -20.26
N THR A 207 3.91 16.39 -19.12
CA THR A 207 4.17 17.69 -18.50
C THR A 207 5.02 18.59 -19.41
N ALA A 208 6.00 18.03 -20.14
CA ALA A 208 6.82 18.79 -21.07
C ALA A 208 6.08 19.27 -22.33
N ILE A 209 5.06 18.54 -22.76
CA ILE A 209 4.33 18.81 -24.02
C ILE A 209 2.99 19.52 -23.76
N SER A 210 2.45 19.49 -22.54
CA SER A 210 1.09 19.95 -22.25
C SER A 210 0.99 21.50 -22.22
N PRO A 211 0.21 22.11 -23.12
CA PRO A 211 -0.03 23.56 -23.10
C PRO A 211 -1.11 23.98 -22.10
N ARG A 212 -1.80 23.02 -21.46
CA ARG A 212 -2.89 23.28 -20.50
C ARG A 212 -2.61 22.61 -19.16
N ALA A 213 -2.43 23.43 -18.12
CA ALA A 213 -2.19 22.96 -16.75
C ALA A 213 -3.27 21.97 -16.25
N ALA A 214 -4.54 22.23 -16.57
CA ALA A 214 -5.64 21.34 -16.17
C ALA A 214 -5.53 19.93 -16.78
N VAL A 215 -5.05 19.83 -18.03
CA VAL A 215 -4.91 18.55 -18.74
C VAL A 215 -3.73 17.75 -18.19
N ASP A 216 -2.61 18.41 -17.90
CA ASP A 216 -1.45 17.79 -17.26
C ASP A 216 -1.81 17.25 -15.86
N MET A 217 -2.41 18.08 -15.01
CA MET A 217 -2.84 17.66 -13.67
C MET A 217 -3.80 16.47 -13.72
N LEU A 218 -4.77 16.48 -14.64
CA LEU A 218 -5.71 15.36 -14.80
C LEU A 218 -4.99 14.08 -15.27
N PHE A 219 -4.05 14.21 -16.19
CA PHE A 219 -3.26 13.07 -16.68
C PHE A 219 -2.37 12.48 -15.57
N VAL A 220 -1.68 13.33 -14.82
CA VAL A 220 -0.85 12.95 -13.66
C VAL A 220 -1.71 12.20 -12.64
N LEU A 221 -2.88 12.73 -12.31
CA LEU A 221 -3.82 12.12 -11.38
C LEU A 221 -4.25 10.73 -11.88
N PHE A 222 -4.72 10.64 -13.12
CA PHE A 222 -5.16 9.37 -13.70
C PHE A 222 -4.04 8.32 -13.72
N ASN A 223 -2.84 8.71 -14.16
CA ASN A 223 -1.70 7.80 -14.22
C ASN A 223 -1.23 7.37 -12.82
N THR A 224 -1.31 8.25 -11.82
CA THR A 224 -1.02 7.92 -10.42
C THR A 224 -2.00 6.88 -9.89
N LEU A 225 -3.30 7.07 -10.11
CA LEU A 225 -4.34 6.10 -9.71
C LEU A 225 -4.14 4.74 -10.40
N PHE A 226 -3.79 4.76 -11.69
CA PHE A 226 -3.51 3.56 -12.46
C PHE A 226 -2.25 2.83 -11.98
N LEU A 227 -1.18 3.57 -11.67
CA LEU A 227 0.06 3.02 -11.12
C LEU A 227 -0.18 2.36 -9.76
N ILE A 228 -0.91 3.02 -8.86
CA ILE A 228 -1.29 2.47 -7.55
C ILE A 228 -2.04 1.15 -7.72
N ARG A 229 -2.99 1.09 -8.66
CA ARG A 229 -3.73 -0.15 -8.95
C ARG A 229 -2.81 -1.27 -9.43
N LYS A 230 -1.85 -0.97 -10.32
CA LYS A 230 -0.87 -1.94 -10.81
C LYS A 230 0.06 -2.43 -9.71
N LEU A 231 0.58 -1.53 -8.87
CA LEU A 231 1.43 -1.88 -7.74
C LEU A 231 0.68 -2.76 -6.75
N ALA A 232 -0.54 -2.37 -6.36
CA ALA A 232 -1.36 -3.20 -5.48
C ALA A 232 -1.58 -4.61 -6.06
N THR A 233 -1.83 -4.73 -7.37
CA THR A 233 -1.98 -6.02 -8.07
C THR A 233 -0.68 -6.83 -8.08
N LEU A 234 0.46 -6.17 -8.24
CA LEU A 234 1.79 -6.80 -8.23
C LEU A 234 2.09 -7.47 -6.87
N TYR A 235 1.80 -6.79 -5.76
CA TYR A 235 1.95 -7.35 -4.41
C TYR A 235 0.77 -8.26 -3.99
N GLY A 236 -0.08 -8.67 -4.93
CA GLY A 236 -1.19 -9.60 -4.70
C GLY A 236 -2.42 -9.00 -4.02
N GLY A 237 -2.47 -7.69 -3.87
CA GLY A 237 -3.68 -6.94 -3.54
C GLY A 237 -4.63 -6.85 -4.75
N ARG A 238 -5.93 -7.01 -4.54
CA ARG A 238 -6.95 -6.71 -5.56
C ARG A 238 -7.73 -5.50 -5.08
N PRO A 239 -7.26 -4.26 -5.32
CA PRO A 239 -7.97 -3.09 -4.86
C PRO A 239 -9.33 -3.03 -5.57
N GLY A 240 -10.39 -3.27 -4.82
CA GLY A 240 -11.73 -2.91 -5.23
C GLY A 240 -11.98 -1.42 -5.04
N VAL A 241 -13.23 -1.02 -5.22
CA VAL A 241 -13.63 0.40 -5.21
C VAL A 241 -13.38 1.02 -3.83
N LEU A 242 -13.74 0.32 -2.74
CA LEU A 242 -13.55 0.82 -1.38
C LEU A 242 -12.07 0.84 -0.98
N GLY A 243 -11.30 -0.18 -1.39
CA GLY A 243 -9.84 -0.19 -1.21
C GLY A 243 -9.15 1.01 -1.88
N MET A 244 -9.54 1.36 -3.10
CA MET A 244 -9.02 2.53 -3.81
C MET A 244 -9.36 3.84 -3.10
N PHE A 245 -10.62 4.01 -2.67
CA PHE A 245 -11.03 5.19 -1.90
C PHE A 245 -10.24 5.35 -0.58
N ARG A 246 -9.94 4.24 0.10
CA ARG A 246 -9.14 4.28 1.34
C ARG A 246 -7.69 4.68 1.06
N LEU A 247 -7.07 4.13 0.01
CA LEU A 247 -5.72 4.52 -0.40
C LEU A 247 -5.66 5.99 -0.81
N MET A 248 -6.62 6.47 -1.61
CA MET A 248 -6.72 7.89 -1.97
C MET A 248 -6.83 8.77 -0.73
N ARG A 249 -7.65 8.37 0.24
CA ARG A 249 -7.78 9.13 1.49
C ARG A 249 -6.45 9.20 2.25
N HIS A 250 -5.69 8.11 2.30
CA HIS A 250 -4.36 8.10 2.94
C HIS A 250 -3.41 9.05 2.22
N VAL A 251 -3.34 9.00 0.88
CA VAL A 251 -2.50 9.90 0.08
C VAL A 251 -2.86 11.36 0.35
N ILE A 252 -4.15 11.71 0.29
CA ILE A 252 -4.62 13.08 0.58
C ILE A 252 -4.27 13.50 2.01
N SER A 253 -4.41 12.61 3.00
CA SER A 253 -4.04 12.92 4.39
C SER A 253 -2.54 13.00 4.65
N HIS A 254 -1.69 12.52 3.73
CA HIS A 254 -0.23 12.67 3.81
C HIS A 254 0.27 13.90 3.06
N LEU A 255 -0.57 14.55 2.25
CA LEU A 255 -0.28 15.78 1.50
C LEU A 255 -0.75 17.06 2.23
N ALA A 256 -1.49 16.92 3.32
CA ALA A 256 -2.07 18.02 4.11
C ALA A 256 -1.51 17.99 5.54
#